data_AF-A0A8J7PQQ6-F1
#
_entry.id   AF-A0A8J7PQQ6-F1
#
_cell.length_a   1.000
_cell.length_b   1.000
_cell.length_c   1.000
_cell.angle_alpha   90.00
_cell.angle_beta   90.00
_cell.angle_gamma   90.00
#
_symmetry.space_group_name_H-M   'P 1'
#
loop_
_entity.id
_entity.type
_entity.pdbx_description
1 polymer ?
#
loop_
_entity_poly.entity_id
_entity_poly.type
_entity_poly.pdbx_seq_one_letter_code
_entity_poly.pdbx_strand_id
1 'polypeptide(L)'
;MPIPVTCPECQYHFLVGDEFAGRPGRCPECAAIIHVPGGEPAPPPADDHRDAYRRPQETEAFDDFPSRLRRRRPRDDDWDRGRGDDYEDGRRDRSEDRVRTFDPHARAAKWEKVARGLRNLTVAIILAALSQAVSAGFDLVAPIQPGQPNQFGSREKALVLGNTLLIVLSMVLWAIGRMGCARVPYVPARRVAVPAAVIAGLTATLGVCAFAAIVTGIFLLIQNPGGPAAALVLLGGCAFVPVLIGFPIAELLGLISQVKMARGLRDPGFARASQVQIVAALLLTALTFLGMCLFLVWFMSETQKAQQKQEEERRQQQIQQGQPPAQKGAPGPAAAKGNPPGRGNRQAQVNNGPGGQQQPPPEVDLGEHPAVVYAMAIGRLLIVLIYAVVSALCFQLGRKAVRREIAGLVGDPHDREPVRDEHY
;
A
#
# COMPACT_ATOMS: atom_id res chain seq x y z
N MET A 1 -36.01 -25.24 -15.02
CA MET A 1 -35.87 -23.85 -14.57
C MET A 1 -34.57 -23.74 -13.79
N PRO A 2 -33.82 -22.63 -13.90
CA PRO A 2 -32.64 -22.46 -13.06
C PRO A 2 -33.04 -22.17 -11.61
N ILE A 3 -32.51 -22.92 -10.65
CA ILE A 3 -32.73 -22.75 -9.22
C ILE A 3 -31.72 -21.72 -8.68
N PRO A 4 -32.17 -20.63 -8.04
CA PRO A 4 -31.28 -19.69 -7.39
C PRO A 4 -30.73 -20.31 -6.09
N VAL A 5 -29.41 -20.52 -6.05
CA VAL A 5 -28.72 -21.05 -4.87
C VAL A 5 -27.80 -19.97 -4.30
N THR A 6 -27.83 -19.84 -2.98
CA THR A 6 -26.93 -18.96 -2.24
C THR A 6 -25.97 -19.82 -1.43
N CYS A 7 -24.67 -19.69 -1.68
CA CYS A 7 -23.69 -20.42 -0.89
C CYS A 7 -23.69 -19.90 0.57
N PRO A 8 -23.83 -20.77 1.59
CA PRO A 8 -23.86 -20.35 2.99
C PRO A 8 -22.50 -19.84 3.50
N GLU A 9 -21.38 -20.28 2.89
CA GLU A 9 -20.04 -19.84 3.33
C GLU A 9 -19.62 -18.48 2.76
N CYS A 10 -19.84 -18.25 1.46
CA CYS A 10 -19.35 -17.05 0.78
C CYS A 10 -20.46 -16.08 0.32
N GLN A 11 -21.74 -16.42 0.52
CA GLN A 11 -22.91 -15.64 0.10
C GLN A 11 -22.97 -15.33 -1.41
N TYR A 12 -22.26 -16.11 -2.23
CA TYR A 12 -22.34 -15.97 -3.68
C TYR A 12 -23.66 -16.57 -4.18
N HIS A 13 -24.41 -15.77 -4.94
CA HIS A 13 -25.65 -16.18 -5.60
C HIS A 13 -25.32 -16.69 -7.01
N PHE A 14 -25.78 -17.89 -7.32
CA PHE A 14 -25.64 -18.48 -8.64
C PHE A 14 -26.84 -19.34 -9.00
N LEU A 15 -27.02 -19.55 -10.29
CA LEU A 15 -28.10 -20.37 -10.83
C LEU A 15 -27.57 -21.77 -11.10
N VAL A 16 -28.31 -22.78 -10.66
CA VAL A 16 -28.00 -24.19 -10.89
C VAL A 16 -29.15 -24.80 -11.69
N GLY A 17 -28.86 -25.72 -12.61
CA GLY A 17 -29.92 -26.45 -13.32
C GLY A 17 -30.77 -27.31 -12.36
N ASP A 18 -32.02 -27.57 -12.73
CA ASP A 18 -32.96 -28.40 -11.95
C ASP A 18 -32.43 -29.82 -11.72
N GLU A 19 -31.57 -30.33 -12.60
CA GLU A 19 -30.94 -31.65 -12.48
C GLU A 19 -30.06 -31.80 -11.23
N PHE A 20 -29.68 -30.69 -10.60
CA PHE A 20 -28.94 -30.68 -9.35
C PHE A 20 -29.83 -30.43 -8.12
N ALA A 21 -31.14 -30.26 -8.29
CA ALA A 21 -32.07 -30.04 -7.19
C ALA A 21 -32.00 -31.20 -6.17
N GLY A 22 -31.84 -30.87 -4.88
CA GLY A 22 -31.68 -31.86 -3.81
C GLY A 22 -30.30 -32.54 -3.75
N ARG A 23 -29.42 -32.32 -4.74
CA ARG A 23 -28.07 -32.89 -4.76
C ARG A 23 -27.04 -31.95 -4.11
N PRO A 24 -25.99 -32.49 -3.47
CA PRO A 24 -24.87 -31.68 -3.01
C PRO A 24 -24.05 -31.18 -4.21
N GLY A 25 -23.94 -29.87 -4.37
CA GLY A 25 -23.10 -29.20 -5.37
C GLY A 25 -21.92 -28.45 -4.74
N ARG A 26 -20.92 -28.07 -5.53
CA ARG A 26 -19.82 -27.19 -5.04
C ARG A 26 -20.06 -25.75 -5.48
N CYS A 27 -19.86 -24.81 -4.57
CA CYS A 27 -19.92 -23.38 -4.89
C CYS A 27 -18.80 -23.01 -5.88
N PRO A 28 -19.09 -22.28 -6.98
CA PRO A 28 -18.08 -21.91 -7.97
C PRO A 28 -17.06 -20.86 -7.46
N GLU A 29 -17.37 -20.14 -6.38
CA GLU A 29 -16.50 -19.09 -5.82
C GLU A 29 -15.60 -19.59 -4.68
N CYS A 30 -16.12 -20.40 -3.76
CA CYS A 30 -15.37 -20.86 -2.57
C CYS A 30 -15.15 -22.38 -2.51
N ALA A 31 -15.71 -23.16 -3.43
CA ALA A 31 -15.69 -24.62 -3.46
C ALA A 31 -16.35 -25.32 -2.25
N ALA A 32 -17.07 -24.60 -1.38
CA ALA A 32 -17.87 -25.19 -0.32
C ALA A 32 -18.95 -26.13 -0.89
N ILE A 33 -19.20 -27.24 -0.21
CA ILE A 33 -20.28 -28.18 -0.57
C ILE A 33 -21.59 -27.58 -0.05
N ILE A 34 -22.56 -27.38 -0.95
CA ILE A 34 -23.85 -26.78 -0.67
C ILE A 34 -24.97 -27.72 -1.12
N HIS A 35 -26.08 -27.75 -0.39
CA HIS A 35 -27.27 -28.47 -0.82
C HIS A 35 -28.12 -27.53 -1.70
N VAL A 36 -28.43 -27.95 -2.91
CA VAL A 36 -29.29 -27.19 -3.82
C VAL A 36 -30.75 -27.39 -3.37
N PRO A 37 -31.49 -26.35 -2.98
CA PRO A 37 -32.90 -26.47 -2.59
C PRO A 37 -33.75 -26.92 -3.78
N GLY A 38 -34.80 -27.72 -3.57
CA GLY A 38 -35.88 -27.90 -4.56
C GLY A 38 -36.04 -29.27 -5.24
N GLY A 39 -35.48 -30.34 -4.70
CA GLY A 39 -35.79 -31.71 -5.15
C GLY A 39 -36.25 -32.55 -3.96
N GLU A 40 -37.46 -33.12 -4.02
CA GLU A 40 -37.78 -34.27 -3.17
C GLU A 40 -36.76 -35.36 -3.55
N PRO A 41 -35.98 -35.90 -2.60
CA PRO A 41 -34.92 -36.83 -2.92
C PRO A 41 -35.55 -38.02 -3.66
N ALA A 42 -35.29 -38.11 -4.96
CA ALA A 42 -35.74 -39.24 -5.76
C ALA A 42 -35.29 -40.50 -5.02
N PRO A 43 -36.21 -41.44 -4.73
CA PRO A 43 -35.90 -42.64 -3.95
C PRO A 43 -34.66 -43.30 -4.56
N PRO A 44 -33.69 -43.72 -3.73
CA PRO A 44 -32.47 -44.34 -4.23
C PRO A 44 -32.89 -45.44 -5.22
N PRO A 45 -32.36 -45.43 -6.46
CA PRO A 45 -32.72 -46.47 -7.42
C PRO A 45 -32.49 -47.81 -6.74
N ALA A 46 -33.50 -48.67 -6.77
CA ALA A 46 -33.41 -49.99 -6.17
C ALA A 46 -32.22 -50.72 -6.80
N ASP A 47 -31.17 -50.91 -6.00
CA ASP A 47 -29.96 -51.65 -6.36
C ASP A 47 -30.36 -53.12 -6.62
N ASP A 48 -30.77 -53.43 -7.85
CA ASP A 48 -31.18 -54.77 -8.28
C ASP A 48 -30.10 -55.52 -9.06
N HIS A 49 -28.81 -55.23 -8.88
CA HIS A 49 -27.76 -56.10 -9.44
C HIS A 49 -26.53 -56.19 -8.53
N ARG A 50 -26.54 -57.24 -7.69
CA ARG A 50 -25.31 -57.90 -7.20
C ARG A 50 -24.62 -58.59 -8.38
N ASP A 51 -23.72 -57.88 -9.07
CA ASP A 51 -22.70 -58.54 -9.89
C ASP A 51 -21.39 -58.60 -9.12
N ALA A 52 -21.10 -59.79 -8.59
CA ALA A 52 -19.95 -60.10 -7.75
C ALA A 52 -18.61 -60.23 -8.51
N TYR A 53 -18.53 -59.82 -9.78
CA TYR A 53 -17.28 -59.83 -10.56
C TYR A 53 -17.26 -58.67 -11.56
N ARG A 54 -16.97 -57.45 -11.09
CA ARG A 54 -16.52 -56.37 -11.97
C ARG A 54 -15.16 -55.86 -11.51
N ARG A 55 -14.13 -56.22 -12.27
CA ARG A 55 -12.76 -55.68 -12.15
C ARG A 55 -12.81 -54.15 -12.22
N PRO A 56 -11.90 -53.42 -11.54
CA PRO A 56 -11.77 -51.99 -11.69
C PRO A 56 -11.10 -51.70 -13.04
N GLN A 57 -11.92 -51.42 -14.05
CA GLN A 57 -11.53 -50.80 -15.31
C GLN A 57 -12.69 -49.84 -15.63
N GLU A 58 -12.47 -48.54 -15.49
CA GLU A 58 -12.07 -47.64 -16.59
C GLU A 58 -13.09 -47.65 -17.73
N THR A 59 -13.38 -46.45 -18.27
CA THR A 59 -14.33 -46.13 -19.36
C THR A 59 -15.80 -46.04 -18.92
N GLU A 60 -16.70 -45.22 -19.45
CA GLU A 60 -16.75 -44.20 -20.52
C GLU A 60 -18.18 -43.59 -20.42
N ALA A 61 -18.33 -42.28 -20.62
CA ALA A 61 -18.97 -41.67 -21.79
C ALA A 61 -20.51 -41.84 -21.91
N PHE A 62 -21.19 -40.71 -21.83
CA PHE A 62 -22.53 -40.37 -22.35
C PHE A 62 -22.63 -38.84 -22.13
N ASP A 63 -22.36 -37.93 -23.07
CA ASP A 63 -22.80 -37.83 -24.46
C ASP A 63 -24.27 -38.18 -24.62
N ASP A 64 -25.16 -37.21 -24.34
CA ASP A 64 -26.28 -36.93 -25.25
C ASP A 64 -27.05 -35.63 -24.93
N PHE A 65 -27.53 -34.95 -25.99
CA PHE A 65 -28.55 -33.89 -26.08
C PHE A 65 -28.18 -32.38 -26.10
N PRO A 66 -28.93 -31.52 -26.86
CA PRO A 66 -28.63 -31.24 -28.27
C PRO A 66 -28.48 -29.73 -28.59
N SER A 67 -27.95 -29.47 -29.78
CA SER A 67 -28.03 -28.25 -30.59
C SER A 67 -29.38 -27.49 -30.57
N ARG A 68 -29.32 -26.14 -30.65
CA ARG A 68 -30.33 -25.09 -31.08
C ARG A 68 -30.50 -24.00 -29.98
N LEU A 69 -30.33 -22.67 -30.16
CA LEU A 69 -30.66 -21.76 -31.26
C LEU A 69 -29.86 -20.43 -31.21
N ARG A 70 -29.29 -20.09 -32.38
CA ARG A 70 -29.15 -18.76 -33.01
C ARG A 70 -29.59 -17.53 -32.21
N ARG A 71 -28.66 -16.59 -32.00
CA ARG A 71 -28.96 -15.16 -32.15
C ARG A 71 -28.07 -14.54 -33.23
N ARG A 72 -28.63 -14.48 -34.45
CA ARG A 72 -28.15 -13.66 -35.57
C ARG A 72 -28.04 -12.21 -35.09
N ARG A 73 -26.86 -11.61 -35.22
CA ARG A 73 -26.74 -10.16 -35.46
C ARG A 73 -26.59 -9.98 -36.98
N PRO A 74 -27.45 -9.17 -37.63
CA PRO A 74 -27.22 -8.75 -39.01
C PRO A 74 -25.92 -7.96 -39.08
N ARG A 75 -25.07 -8.34 -40.03
CA ARG A 75 -23.85 -7.67 -40.41
C ARG A 75 -24.07 -7.33 -41.88
N ASP A 76 -24.47 -6.09 -42.12
CA ASP A 76 -24.53 -5.52 -43.46
C ASP A 76 -23.17 -4.85 -43.69
N ASP A 77 -22.44 -5.45 -44.63
CA ASP A 77 -21.75 -4.83 -45.76
C ASP A 77 -20.96 -3.54 -45.49
N ASP A 78 -19.63 -3.63 -45.63
CA ASP A 78 -18.94 -2.82 -46.66
C ASP A 78 -17.44 -3.15 -46.79
N TRP A 79 -17.13 -3.63 -48.00
CA TRP A 79 -15.93 -3.48 -48.83
C TRP A 79 -14.52 -3.83 -48.32
N ASP A 80 -14.07 -4.99 -48.79
CA ASP A 80 -13.03 -5.02 -49.84
C ASP A 80 -11.66 -4.42 -49.49
N ARG A 81 -10.80 -5.26 -48.91
CA ARG A 81 -9.36 -5.25 -49.18
C ARG A 81 -8.84 -6.67 -49.20
N GLY A 82 -8.83 -7.25 -50.40
CA GLY A 82 -8.08 -8.45 -50.68
C GLY A 82 -6.57 -8.25 -50.44
N ARG A 83 -5.97 -9.20 -49.73
CA ARG A 83 -4.64 -9.75 -50.03
C ARG A 83 -4.24 -10.81 -48.99
N GLY A 84 -3.95 -12.01 -49.48
CA GLY A 84 -2.98 -12.92 -48.89
C GLY A 84 -3.53 -13.85 -47.83
N ASP A 85 -4.16 -14.92 -48.30
CA ASP A 85 -3.86 -16.32 -47.92
C ASP A 85 -2.67 -16.45 -46.95
N ASP A 86 -2.94 -16.72 -45.65
CA ASP A 86 -2.00 -17.27 -44.64
C ASP A 86 -2.64 -17.33 -43.22
N TYR A 87 -3.93 -17.66 -43.07
CA TYR A 87 -4.59 -17.72 -41.75
C TYR A 87 -5.41 -19.00 -41.49
N GLU A 88 -4.91 -20.16 -41.94
CA GLU A 88 -5.45 -21.48 -41.59
C GLU A 88 -4.67 -22.16 -40.44
N ASP A 89 -4.59 -21.58 -39.23
CA ASP A 89 -4.27 -22.38 -38.02
C ASP A 89 -4.66 -21.75 -36.66
N GLY A 90 -5.67 -20.88 -36.60
CA GLY A 90 -5.92 -20.07 -35.39
C GLY A 90 -7.21 -20.34 -34.61
N ARG A 91 -8.08 -21.24 -35.07
CA ARG A 91 -9.52 -21.15 -34.72
C ARG A 91 -10.23 -22.43 -34.33
N ARG A 92 -9.51 -23.53 -34.06
CA ARG A 92 -10.13 -24.84 -33.81
C ARG A 92 -9.99 -25.41 -32.40
N ASP A 93 -9.72 -24.58 -31.39
CA ASP A 93 -9.52 -25.07 -30.01
C ASP A 93 -10.26 -24.25 -28.94
N ARG A 94 -11.49 -23.83 -29.25
CA ARG A 94 -12.34 -23.02 -28.36
C ARG A 94 -13.61 -23.74 -27.89
N SER A 95 -13.77 -25.01 -28.24
CA SER A 95 -14.99 -25.80 -27.99
C SER A 95 -14.76 -27.07 -27.18
N GLU A 96 -13.53 -27.36 -26.73
CA GLU A 96 -13.38 -28.20 -25.54
C GLU A 96 -13.83 -27.36 -24.34
N ASP A 97 -15.05 -27.65 -23.89
CA ASP A 97 -15.46 -27.48 -22.51
C ASP A 97 -14.33 -28.02 -21.62
N ARG A 98 -13.39 -27.13 -21.27
CA ARG A 98 -12.44 -27.32 -20.19
C ARG A 98 -13.29 -27.51 -18.95
N VAL A 99 -13.69 -28.76 -18.69
CA VAL A 99 -13.76 -29.31 -17.35
C VAL A 99 -12.46 -28.82 -16.73
N ARG A 100 -12.55 -27.77 -15.91
CA ARG A 100 -11.39 -27.18 -15.24
C ARG A 100 -10.94 -28.23 -14.25
N THR A 101 -10.25 -29.25 -14.75
CA THR A 101 -9.59 -30.25 -13.97
C THR A 101 -8.69 -29.47 -13.02
N PHE A 102 -8.92 -29.71 -11.75
CA PHE A 102 -8.21 -29.03 -10.70
C PHE A 102 -6.74 -29.41 -10.84
N ASP A 103 -5.92 -28.49 -11.35
CA ASP A 103 -4.47 -28.68 -11.45
C ASP A 103 -3.82 -28.25 -10.12
N PRO A 104 -3.41 -29.21 -9.27
CA PRO A 104 -2.80 -28.91 -7.99
C PRO A 104 -1.45 -28.19 -8.14
N HIS A 105 -0.69 -28.49 -9.20
CA HIS A 105 0.62 -27.89 -9.44
C HIS A 105 0.51 -26.42 -9.83
N ALA A 106 -0.42 -26.07 -10.73
CA ALA A 106 -0.68 -24.67 -11.06
C ALA A 106 -1.15 -23.86 -9.84
N ARG A 107 -1.94 -24.47 -8.95
CA ARG A 107 -2.36 -23.83 -7.69
C ARG A 107 -1.19 -23.66 -6.72
N ALA A 108 -0.35 -24.67 -6.56
CA ALA A 108 0.85 -24.60 -5.73
C ALA A 108 1.83 -23.52 -6.22
N ALA A 109 2.05 -23.41 -7.53
CA ALA A 109 2.91 -22.37 -8.12
C ALA A 109 2.39 -20.94 -7.85
N LYS A 110 1.06 -20.75 -7.76
CA LYS A 110 0.47 -19.46 -7.34
C LYS A 110 0.72 -19.20 -5.85
N TRP A 111 0.55 -20.20 -5.00
CA TRP A 111 0.86 -20.09 -3.57
C TRP A 111 2.33 -19.81 -3.29
N GLU A 112 3.24 -20.36 -4.08
CA GLU A 112 4.67 -20.08 -3.96
C GLU A 112 4.99 -18.59 -4.23
N LYS A 113 4.30 -17.97 -5.20
CA LYS A 113 4.40 -16.52 -5.46
C LYS A 113 3.89 -15.70 -4.27
N VAL A 114 2.82 -16.14 -3.61
CA VAL A 114 2.31 -15.51 -2.37
C VAL A 114 3.32 -15.65 -1.23
N ALA A 115 3.92 -16.84 -1.04
CA ALA A 115 4.93 -17.07 -0.01
C ALA A 115 6.18 -16.19 -0.22
N ARG A 116 6.61 -16.00 -1.47
CA ARG A 116 7.66 -15.03 -1.83
C ARG A 116 7.25 -13.59 -1.52
N GLY A 117 6.00 -13.24 -1.80
CA GLY A 117 5.42 -11.93 -1.45
C GLY A 117 5.49 -11.66 0.06
N LEU A 118 5.04 -12.61 0.89
CA LEU A 118 5.11 -12.52 2.35
C LEU A 118 6.55 -12.39 2.85
N ARG A 119 7.50 -13.13 2.28
CA ARG A 119 8.93 -13.00 2.60
C ARG A 119 9.44 -11.58 2.32
N ASN A 120 9.11 -11.04 1.15
CA ASN A 120 9.54 -9.69 0.78
C ASN A 120 8.93 -8.63 1.71
N LEU A 121 7.67 -8.80 2.14
CA LEU A 121 7.06 -7.94 3.15
C LEU A 121 7.79 -8.01 4.50
N THR A 122 8.19 -9.20 4.95
CA THR A 122 8.99 -9.34 6.18
C THR A 122 10.32 -8.60 6.07
N VAL A 123 11.04 -8.77 4.95
CA VAL A 123 12.32 -8.07 4.72
C VAL A 123 12.11 -6.56 4.65
N ALA A 124 11.07 -6.08 3.96
CA ALA A 124 10.75 -4.66 3.88
C ALA A 124 10.54 -4.03 5.26
N ILE A 125 9.78 -4.70 6.13
CA ILE A 125 9.52 -4.23 7.49
C ILE A 125 10.79 -4.22 8.35
N ILE A 126 11.63 -5.25 8.24
CA ILE A 126 12.91 -5.29 8.95
C ILE A 126 13.82 -4.15 8.48
N LEU A 127 13.89 -3.89 7.17
CA LEU A 127 14.69 -2.78 6.63
C LEU A 127 14.16 -1.42 7.07
N ALA A 128 12.84 -1.23 7.11
CA ALA A 128 12.23 0.00 7.61
C ALA A 128 12.55 0.21 9.10
N ALA A 129 12.43 -0.85 9.91
CA ALA A 129 12.76 -0.79 11.33
C ALA A 129 14.25 -0.51 11.56
N LEU A 130 15.13 -1.15 10.78
CA LEU A 130 16.58 -0.91 10.84
C LEU A 130 16.92 0.52 10.46
N SER A 131 16.32 1.05 9.39
CA SER A 131 16.46 2.46 8.99
C SER A 131 16.08 3.41 10.14
N GLN A 132 14.92 3.19 10.77
CA GLN A 132 14.47 4.03 11.89
C GLN A 132 15.35 3.87 13.13
N ALA A 133 15.85 2.66 13.41
CA ALA A 133 16.79 2.41 14.51
C ALA A 133 18.14 3.12 14.30
N VAL A 134 18.66 3.10 13.07
CA VAL A 134 19.88 3.83 12.71
C VAL A 134 19.64 5.33 12.85
N SER A 135 18.55 5.88 12.30
CA SER A 135 18.24 7.31 12.45
C SER A 135 18.11 7.71 13.92
N ALA A 136 17.30 6.98 14.71
CA ALA A 136 17.12 7.27 16.13
C ALA A 136 18.42 7.12 16.93
N GLY A 137 19.25 6.12 16.62
CA GLY A 137 20.56 5.94 17.26
C GLY A 137 21.49 7.14 17.01
N PHE A 138 21.46 7.71 15.82
CA PHE A 138 22.22 8.92 15.54
C PHE A 138 21.64 10.17 16.19
N ASP A 139 20.31 10.33 16.19
CA ASP A 139 19.62 11.40 16.91
C ASP A 139 19.96 11.39 18.41
N LEU A 140 20.25 10.20 18.98
CA LEU A 140 20.63 10.03 20.38
C LEU A 140 22.14 10.23 20.65
N VAL A 141 23.01 9.94 19.67
CA VAL A 141 24.48 9.95 19.85
C VAL A 141 25.11 11.27 19.41
N ALA A 142 24.50 12.01 18.50
CA ALA A 142 24.96 13.33 18.09
C ALA A 142 24.24 14.39 18.93
N PRO A 143 24.77 14.79 20.11
CA PRO A 143 24.20 15.90 20.84
C PRO A 143 24.20 17.11 19.92
N ILE A 144 23.04 17.75 19.79
CA ILE A 144 22.90 19.04 19.13
C ILE A 144 23.88 19.98 19.85
N GLN A 145 25.03 20.27 19.23
CA GLN A 145 25.99 21.20 19.81
C GLN A 145 25.46 22.61 19.53
N PRO A 146 24.97 23.34 20.55
CA PRO A 146 24.48 24.70 20.33
C PRO A 146 25.65 25.56 19.85
N GLY A 147 25.47 26.24 18.72
CA GLY A 147 26.41 27.25 18.21
C GLY A 147 27.47 26.79 17.21
N GLN A 148 27.51 25.53 16.78
CA GLN A 148 28.26 25.20 15.56
C GLN A 148 27.38 25.52 14.33
N PRO A 149 27.78 26.48 13.47
CA PRO A 149 27.01 26.80 12.28
C PRO A 149 26.95 25.57 11.38
N ASN A 150 25.73 25.06 11.19
CA ASN A 150 25.20 23.95 10.37
C ASN A 150 26.05 23.48 9.16
N GLN A 151 27.33 23.15 9.35
CA GLN A 151 28.11 22.47 8.33
C GLN A 151 27.67 21.02 8.35
N PHE A 152 26.73 20.71 7.46
CA PHE A 152 26.30 19.34 7.18
C PHE A 152 27.55 18.48 6.94
N GLY A 153 27.95 17.75 7.98
CA GLY A 153 29.21 17.03 7.98
C GLY A 153 29.20 15.96 6.90
N SER A 154 30.37 15.55 6.42
CA SER A 154 30.47 14.37 5.53
C SER A 154 29.77 13.15 6.14
N ARG A 155 29.83 13.01 7.47
CA ARG A 155 29.12 12.00 8.27
C ARG A 155 27.59 12.09 8.14
N GLU A 156 27.01 13.28 8.28
CA GLU A 156 25.55 13.48 8.23
C GLU A 156 25.03 13.24 6.81
N LYS A 157 25.77 13.71 5.79
CA LYS A 157 25.45 13.44 4.39
C LYS A 157 25.44 11.94 4.08
N ALA A 158 26.44 11.20 4.57
CA ALA A 158 26.52 9.76 4.40
C ALA A 158 25.35 9.04 5.10
N LEU A 159 24.96 9.50 6.30
CA LEU A 159 23.82 8.94 7.02
C LEU A 159 22.50 9.19 6.30
N VAL A 160 22.24 10.43 5.87
CA VAL A 160 21.02 10.78 5.15
C VAL A 160 20.91 9.92 3.89
N LEU A 161 22.00 9.82 3.12
CA LEU A 161 22.04 9.00 1.92
C LEU A 161 21.79 7.51 2.21
N GLY A 162 22.49 6.94 3.21
CA GLY A 162 22.32 5.54 3.60
C GLY A 162 20.90 5.23 4.08
N ASN A 163 20.32 6.13 4.88
CA ASN A 163 18.96 5.99 5.37
C ASN A 163 17.93 6.09 4.24
N THR A 164 18.11 7.04 3.32
CA THR A 164 17.26 7.17 2.13
C THR A 164 17.29 5.89 1.28
N LEU A 165 18.46 5.31 1.05
CA LEU A 165 18.59 4.06 0.30
C LEU A 165 17.83 2.91 0.98
N LEU A 166 17.94 2.78 2.30
CA LEU A 166 17.22 1.75 3.06
C LEU A 166 15.70 1.94 2.98
N ILE A 167 15.20 3.18 3.09
CA ILE A 167 13.77 3.49 2.99
C ILE A 167 13.25 3.19 1.58
N VAL A 168 13.98 3.61 0.54
CA VAL A 168 13.60 3.35 -0.86
C VAL A 168 13.56 1.84 -1.12
N LEU A 169 14.58 1.10 -0.68
CA LEU A 169 14.61 -0.36 -0.83
C LEU A 169 13.46 -1.03 -0.07
N SER A 170 13.15 -0.56 1.14
CA SER A 170 12.01 -1.03 1.91
C SER A 170 10.68 -0.79 1.19
N MET A 171 10.45 0.41 0.64
CA MET A 171 9.24 0.74 -0.13
C MET A 171 9.08 -0.15 -1.36
N VAL A 172 10.17 -0.38 -2.11
CA VAL A 172 10.16 -1.25 -3.30
C VAL A 172 9.83 -2.68 -2.90
N LEU A 173 10.48 -3.22 -1.87
CA LEU A 173 10.20 -4.58 -1.39
C LEU A 173 8.78 -4.73 -0.82
N TRP A 174 8.26 -3.69 -0.16
CA TRP A 174 6.88 -3.65 0.31
C TRP A 174 5.89 -3.73 -0.86
N ALA A 175 6.07 -2.90 -1.90
CA ALA A 175 5.24 -2.94 -3.09
C ALA A 175 5.31 -4.29 -3.83
N ILE A 176 6.51 -4.83 -4.03
CA ILE A 176 6.71 -6.15 -4.64
C ILE A 176 6.05 -7.25 -3.78
N GLY A 177 6.19 -7.15 -2.46
CA GLY A 177 5.56 -8.05 -1.51
C GLY A 177 4.04 -8.06 -1.64
N ARG A 178 3.42 -6.88 -1.75
CA ARG A 178 1.96 -6.74 -1.98
C ARG A 178 1.53 -7.30 -3.33
N MET A 179 2.29 -7.04 -4.41
CA MET A 179 2.02 -7.63 -5.72
C MET A 179 2.12 -9.17 -5.71
N GLY A 180 3.01 -9.74 -4.92
CA GLY A 180 3.09 -11.19 -4.70
C GLY A 180 1.82 -11.74 -4.05
N CYS A 181 1.32 -11.07 -3.00
CA CYS A 181 0.08 -11.45 -2.30
C CYS A 181 -1.17 -11.31 -3.18
N ALA A 182 -1.19 -10.40 -4.17
CA ALA A 182 -2.29 -10.25 -5.11
C ALA A 182 -2.52 -11.47 -6.03
N ARG A 183 -1.56 -12.39 -6.10
CA ARG A 183 -1.65 -13.64 -6.87
C ARG A 183 -2.28 -14.80 -6.09
N VAL A 184 -2.90 -14.52 -4.94
CA VAL A 184 -3.64 -15.53 -4.17
C VAL A 184 -4.70 -16.23 -5.04
N PRO A 185 -4.72 -17.58 -5.07
CA PRO A 185 -5.68 -18.33 -5.89
C PRO A 185 -7.11 -18.28 -5.33
N TYR A 186 -7.29 -17.83 -4.08
CA TYR A 186 -8.56 -17.73 -3.39
C TYR A 186 -9.31 -16.43 -3.75
N VAL A 187 -10.48 -16.56 -4.41
CA VAL A 187 -11.19 -15.42 -5.01
C VAL A 187 -11.58 -14.33 -3.99
N PRO A 188 -12.14 -14.66 -2.81
CA PRO A 188 -12.52 -13.64 -1.84
C PRO A 188 -11.34 -12.81 -1.33
N ALA A 189 -10.16 -13.43 -1.16
CA ALA A 189 -8.94 -12.71 -0.78
C ALA A 189 -8.39 -11.90 -1.96
N ARG A 190 -8.43 -12.45 -3.19
CA ARG A 190 -7.92 -11.80 -4.40
C ARG A 190 -8.64 -10.47 -4.68
N ARG A 191 -9.96 -10.42 -4.49
CA ARG A 191 -10.76 -9.18 -4.67
C ARG A 191 -10.27 -8.02 -3.81
N VAL A 192 -9.64 -8.30 -2.67
CA VAL A 192 -9.07 -7.27 -1.77
C VAL A 192 -7.56 -7.10 -1.98
N ALA A 193 -6.84 -8.18 -2.29
CA ALA A 193 -5.39 -8.14 -2.46
C ALA A 193 -4.95 -7.36 -3.71
N VAL A 194 -5.71 -7.43 -4.81
CA VAL A 194 -5.40 -6.69 -6.06
C VAL A 194 -5.44 -5.17 -5.86
N PRO A 195 -6.52 -4.55 -5.35
CA PRO A 195 -6.52 -3.11 -5.12
C PRO A 195 -5.45 -2.70 -4.09
N ALA A 196 -5.21 -3.50 -3.05
CA ALA A 196 -4.11 -3.26 -2.11
C ALA A 196 -2.74 -3.18 -2.80
N ALA A 197 -2.47 -4.09 -3.75
CA ALA A 197 -1.22 -4.10 -4.51
C ALA A 197 -1.09 -2.92 -5.48
N VAL A 198 -2.19 -2.51 -6.12
CA VAL A 198 -2.20 -1.34 -7.01
C VAL A 198 -1.91 -0.07 -6.20
N ILE A 199 -2.62 0.14 -5.09
CA ILE A 199 -2.39 1.31 -4.23
C ILE A 199 -0.97 1.27 -3.67
N ALA A 200 -0.48 0.11 -3.22
CA ALA A 200 0.90 -0.03 -2.75
C ALA A 200 1.94 0.33 -3.83
N GLY A 201 1.74 -0.11 -5.07
CA GLY A 201 2.62 0.24 -6.19
C GLY A 201 2.63 1.74 -6.49
N LEU A 202 1.46 2.38 -6.52
CA LEU A 202 1.34 3.82 -6.73
C LEU A 202 1.95 4.61 -5.57
N THR A 203 1.64 4.25 -4.33
CA THR A 203 2.17 4.89 -3.12
C THR A 203 3.69 4.74 -3.02
N ALA A 204 4.25 3.57 -3.32
CA ALA A 204 5.70 3.37 -3.30
C ALA A 204 6.39 4.19 -4.40
N THR A 205 5.81 4.25 -5.61
CA THR A 205 6.37 5.05 -6.71
C THR A 205 6.36 6.54 -6.35
N LEU A 206 5.23 7.06 -5.87
CA LEU A 206 5.12 8.45 -5.41
C LEU A 206 6.06 8.73 -4.23
N GLY A 207 6.16 7.79 -3.29
CA GLY A 207 7.05 7.88 -2.14
C GLY A 207 8.52 8.01 -2.55
N VAL A 208 8.99 7.13 -3.44
CA VAL A 208 10.37 7.18 -3.95
C VAL A 208 10.64 8.50 -4.68
N CYS A 209 9.71 8.97 -5.53
CA CYS A 209 9.85 10.25 -6.21
C CYS A 209 9.87 11.44 -5.23
N ALA A 210 8.97 11.44 -4.24
CA ALA A 210 8.90 12.48 -3.22
C ALA A 210 10.18 12.53 -2.38
N PHE A 211 10.66 11.37 -1.91
CA PHE A 211 11.93 11.29 -1.17
C PHE A 211 13.12 11.74 -2.01
N ALA A 212 13.21 11.33 -3.27
CA ALA A 212 14.27 11.77 -4.18
C ALA A 212 14.24 13.30 -4.38
N ALA A 213 13.05 13.89 -4.55
CA ALA A 213 12.88 15.34 -4.69
C ALA A 213 13.28 16.09 -3.41
N ILE A 214 12.88 15.60 -2.23
CA ILE A 214 13.25 16.20 -0.94
C ILE A 214 14.76 16.16 -0.75
N VAL A 215 15.38 14.98 -0.91
CA VAL A 215 16.83 14.81 -0.72
C VAL A 215 17.61 15.69 -1.70
N THR A 216 17.24 15.66 -2.99
CA THR A 216 17.87 16.51 -4.01
C THR A 216 17.67 18.00 -3.71
N GLY A 217 16.47 18.40 -3.28
CA GLY A 217 16.15 19.76 -2.89
C GLY A 217 16.98 20.23 -1.69
N ILE A 218 17.17 19.39 -0.67
CA ILE A 218 18.02 19.70 0.48
C ILE A 218 19.48 19.88 0.05
N PHE A 219 20.01 18.97 -0.77
CA PHE A 219 21.38 19.10 -1.28
C PHE A 219 21.57 20.38 -2.11
N LEU A 220 20.60 20.74 -2.95
CA LEU A 220 20.66 21.97 -3.74
C LEU A 220 20.48 23.23 -2.87
N LEU A 221 19.69 23.18 -1.80
CA LEU A 221 19.53 24.31 -0.86
C LEU A 221 20.85 24.60 -0.15
N ILE A 222 21.56 23.55 0.27
CA ILE A 222 22.87 23.66 0.93
C ILE A 222 23.92 24.25 -0.05
N GLN A 223 23.84 23.89 -1.33
CA GLN A 223 24.81 24.37 -2.34
C GLN A 223 24.47 25.77 -2.87
N ASN A 224 23.19 26.09 -3.05
CA ASN A 224 22.69 27.30 -3.70
C ASN A 224 21.37 27.77 -3.06
N PRO A 225 21.41 28.54 -1.95
CA PRO A 225 20.21 28.93 -1.21
C PRO A 225 19.21 29.80 -2.01
N GLY A 226 19.66 30.44 -3.10
CA GLY A 226 18.79 31.24 -3.99
C GLY A 226 18.22 30.47 -5.19
N GLY A 227 18.46 29.17 -5.30
CA GLY A 227 18.08 28.37 -6.48
C GLY A 227 16.67 27.76 -6.43
N PRO A 228 16.29 26.93 -7.42
CA PRO A 228 15.00 26.20 -7.46
C PRO A 228 14.85 25.13 -6.35
N ALA A 229 15.79 25.07 -5.43
CA ALA A 229 15.90 24.04 -4.41
C ALA A 229 14.73 24.07 -3.40
N ALA A 230 14.29 25.26 -3.00
CA ALA A 230 13.11 25.42 -2.15
C ALA A 230 11.84 24.87 -2.82
N ALA A 231 11.69 25.07 -4.14
CA ALA A 231 10.57 24.53 -4.89
C ALA A 231 10.58 23.00 -4.94
N LEU A 232 11.75 22.36 -5.05
CA LEU A 232 11.87 20.91 -5.02
C LEU A 232 11.52 20.31 -3.65
N VAL A 233 11.96 20.95 -2.55
CA VAL A 233 11.57 20.52 -1.20
C VAL A 233 10.07 20.66 -1.00
N LEU A 234 9.48 21.77 -1.43
CA LEU A 234 8.04 22.00 -1.35
C LEU A 234 7.25 20.98 -2.18
N LEU A 235 7.66 20.75 -3.43
CA LEU A 235 7.04 19.76 -4.31
C LEU A 235 7.10 18.36 -3.70
N GLY A 236 8.25 17.98 -3.16
CA GLY A 236 8.44 16.71 -2.46
C GLY A 236 7.56 16.59 -1.21
N GLY A 237 7.43 17.66 -0.43
CA GLY A 237 6.51 17.73 0.72
C GLY A 237 5.05 17.58 0.32
N CYS A 238 4.60 18.25 -0.75
CA CYS A 238 3.25 18.10 -1.28
C CYS A 238 2.98 16.68 -1.79
N ALA A 239 3.96 16.05 -2.46
CA ALA A 239 3.88 14.67 -2.92
C ALA A 239 3.90 13.66 -1.77
N PHE A 240 4.36 14.04 -0.58
CA PHE A 240 4.37 13.18 0.61
C PHE A 240 2.97 13.01 1.23
N VAL A 241 2.07 13.99 1.08
CA VAL A 241 0.68 13.92 1.60
C VAL A 241 -0.10 12.71 1.04
N PRO A 242 -0.19 12.48 -0.29
CA PRO A 242 -0.86 11.29 -0.80
C PRO A 242 -0.15 9.99 -0.40
N VAL A 243 1.15 10.02 -0.11
CA VAL A 243 1.90 8.86 0.40
C VAL A 243 1.47 8.53 1.83
N LEU A 244 1.34 9.55 2.69
CA LEU A 244 0.86 9.42 4.07
C LEU A 244 -0.56 8.84 4.17
N ILE A 245 -1.42 9.11 3.18
CA ILE A 245 -2.79 8.58 3.12
C ILE A 245 -2.82 7.22 2.42
N GLY A 246 -2.11 7.07 1.30
CA GLY A 246 -2.11 5.85 0.50
C GLY A 246 -1.49 4.67 1.22
N PHE A 247 -0.44 4.89 2.02
CA PHE A 247 0.23 3.85 2.79
C PHE A 247 -0.70 3.13 3.79
N PRO A 248 -1.36 3.81 4.75
CA PRO A 248 -2.24 3.13 5.71
C PRO A 248 -3.43 2.46 5.03
N ILE A 249 -3.96 3.02 3.94
CA ILE A 249 -5.05 2.39 3.17
C ILE A 249 -4.57 1.10 2.51
N ALA A 250 -3.44 1.13 1.81
CA ALA A 250 -2.85 -0.05 1.16
C ALA A 250 -2.51 -1.14 2.19
N GLU A 251 -1.96 -0.72 3.32
CA GLU A 251 -1.62 -1.61 4.43
C GLU A 251 -2.87 -2.28 5.00
N LEU A 252 -3.92 -1.50 5.32
CA LEU A 252 -5.18 -2.02 5.87
C LEU A 252 -5.87 -3.00 4.91
N LEU A 253 -6.00 -2.65 3.62
CA LEU A 253 -6.55 -3.55 2.60
C LEU A 253 -5.71 -4.82 2.47
N GLY A 254 -4.39 -4.66 2.52
CA GLY A 254 -3.44 -5.75 2.53
C GLY A 254 -3.65 -6.71 3.72
N LEU A 255 -3.87 -6.19 4.92
CA LEU A 255 -4.14 -7.00 6.11
C LEU A 255 -5.53 -7.67 6.06
N ILE A 256 -6.56 -6.98 5.56
CA ILE A 256 -7.89 -7.58 5.34
C ILE A 256 -7.78 -8.76 4.36
N SER A 257 -6.95 -8.62 3.32
CA SER A 257 -6.71 -9.71 2.37
C SER A 257 -6.04 -10.92 3.04
N GLN A 258 -5.15 -10.70 4.02
CA GLN A 258 -4.51 -11.76 4.80
C GLN A 258 -5.50 -12.47 5.71
N VAL A 259 -6.43 -11.75 6.38
CA VAL A 259 -7.50 -12.39 7.17
C VAL A 259 -8.35 -13.30 6.29
N LYS A 260 -8.74 -12.83 5.09
CA LYS A 260 -9.51 -13.64 4.14
C LYS A 260 -8.72 -14.85 3.64
N MET A 261 -7.43 -14.67 3.38
CA MET A 261 -6.52 -15.75 3.01
C MET A 261 -6.39 -16.80 4.13
N ALA A 262 -6.22 -16.37 5.38
CA ALA A 262 -6.11 -17.24 6.55
C ALA A 262 -7.37 -18.09 6.75
N ARG A 263 -8.55 -17.48 6.56
CA ARG A 263 -9.84 -18.21 6.59
C ARG A 263 -9.94 -19.23 5.46
N GLY A 264 -9.54 -18.87 4.25
CA GLY A 264 -9.49 -19.79 3.11
C GLY A 264 -8.54 -20.98 3.32
N LEU A 265 -7.43 -20.76 4.05
CA LEU A 265 -6.46 -21.78 4.44
C LEU A 265 -6.88 -22.58 5.69
N ARG A 266 -7.99 -22.20 6.35
CA ARG A 266 -8.47 -22.80 7.61
C ARG A 266 -7.41 -22.81 8.72
N ASP A 267 -6.54 -21.79 8.76
CA ASP A 267 -5.49 -21.64 9.77
C ASP A 267 -5.91 -20.62 10.85
N PRO A 268 -6.38 -21.06 12.03
CA PRO A 268 -6.86 -20.15 13.07
C PRO A 268 -5.73 -19.30 13.68
N GLY A 269 -4.50 -19.81 13.69
CA GLY A 269 -3.34 -19.08 14.22
C GLY A 269 -3.00 -17.89 13.32
N PHE A 270 -2.95 -18.12 12.01
CA PHE A 270 -2.74 -17.04 11.04
C PHE A 270 -3.90 -16.03 11.03
N ALA A 271 -5.15 -16.51 11.16
CA ALA A 271 -6.32 -15.62 11.21
C ALA A 271 -6.28 -14.70 12.43
N ARG A 272 -6.02 -15.23 13.63
CA ARG A 272 -5.90 -14.41 14.85
C ARG A 272 -4.72 -13.43 14.76
N ALA A 273 -3.56 -13.87 14.29
CA ALA A 273 -2.39 -13.00 14.14
C ALA A 273 -2.66 -11.82 13.19
N SER A 274 -3.31 -12.07 12.06
CA SER A 274 -3.68 -11.00 11.12
C SER A 274 -4.72 -10.03 11.68
N GLN A 275 -5.68 -10.49 12.50
CA GLN A 275 -6.60 -9.61 13.22
C GLN A 275 -5.90 -8.73 14.26
N VAL A 276 -5.00 -9.31 15.06
CA VAL A 276 -4.17 -8.56 16.02
C VAL A 276 -3.32 -7.53 15.28
N GLN A 277 -2.75 -7.88 14.13
CA GLN A 277 -1.98 -6.94 13.31
C GLN A 277 -2.83 -5.77 12.79
N ILE A 278 -4.09 -5.99 12.41
CA ILE A 278 -5.01 -4.90 12.01
C ILE A 278 -5.23 -3.94 13.18
N VAL A 279 -5.54 -4.47 14.36
CA VAL A 279 -5.76 -3.63 15.56
C VAL A 279 -4.49 -2.87 15.92
N ALA A 280 -3.34 -3.54 15.93
CA ALA A 280 -2.05 -2.91 16.18
C ALA A 280 -1.72 -1.82 15.15
N ALA A 281 -1.96 -2.08 13.86
CA ALA A 281 -1.72 -1.10 12.80
C ALA A 281 -2.60 0.15 12.97
N LEU A 282 -3.89 -0.03 13.29
CA LEU A 282 -4.81 1.09 13.52
C LEU A 282 -4.41 1.90 14.76
N LEU A 283 -4.12 1.23 15.88
CA LEU A 283 -3.71 1.89 17.13
C LEU A 283 -2.39 2.66 16.96
N LEU A 284 -1.37 2.03 16.39
CA LEU A 284 -0.07 2.64 16.19
C LEU A 284 -0.13 3.79 15.17
N THR A 285 -0.95 3.67 14.13
CA THR A 285 -1.21 4.77 13.18
C THR A 285 -1.88 5.94 13.90
N ALA A 286 -2.94 5.69 14.68
CA ALA A 286 -3.61 6.73 15.45
C ALA A 286 -2.68 7.43 16.46
N LEU A 287 -1.85 6.67 17.17
CA LEU A 287 -0.83 7.21 18.09
C LEU A 287 0.20 8.06 17.36
N THR A 288 0.65 7.63 16.18
CA THR A 288 1.61 8.40 15.36
C THR A 288 0.99 9.70 14.88
N PHE A 289 -0.27 9.67 14.41
CA PHE A 289 -0.99 10.87 14.01
C PHE A 289 -1.21 11.83 15.19
N LEU A 290 -1.63 11.32 16.35
CA LEU A 290 -1.80 12.13 17.56
C LEU A 290 -0.48 12.77 17.98
N GLY A 291 0.60 12.00 18.03
CA GLY A 291 1.93 12.49 18.37
C GLY A 291 2.42 13.57 17.40
N MET A 292 2.20 13.39 16.10
CA MET A 292 2.52 14.37 15.06
C MET A 292 1.68 15.65 15.22
N CYS A 293 0.38 15.55 15.50
CA CYS A 293 -0.47 16.72 15.75
C CYS A 293 -0.02 17.50 16.99
N LEU A 294 0.28 16.82 18.10
CA LEU A 294 0.81 17.44 19.31
C LEU A 294 2.15 18.12 19.07
N PHE A 295 3.03 17.48 18.29
CA PHE A 295 4.30 18.06 17.89
C PHE A 295 4.10 19.33 17.04
N LEU A 296 3.21 19.31 16.05
CA LEU A 296 2.94 20.48 15.22
C LEU A 296 2.38 21.65 16.04
N VAL A 297 1.45 21.39 16.97
CA VAL A 297 0.92 22.43 17.87
C VAL A 297 2.02 23.02 18.74
N TRP A 298 2.87 22.16 19.33
CA TRP A 298 4.01 22.60 20.13
C TRP A 298 5.01 23.43 19.29
N PHE A 299 5.37 22.95 18.10
CA PHE A 299 6.29 23.63 17.19
C PHE A 299 5.74 24.99 16.75
N MET A 300 4.44 25.07 16.41
CA MET A 300 3.78 26.33 16.08
C MET A 300 3.76 27.29 17.28
N SER A 301 3.61 26.78 18.52
CA SER A 301 3.70 27.62 19.71
C SER A 301 5.11 28.18 19.93
N GLU A 302 6.16 27.38 19.76
CA GLU A 302 7.54 27.85 19.91
C GLU A 302 7.96 28.82 18.81
N THR A 303 7.56 28.56 17.55
CA THR A 303 7.80 29.52 16.45
C THR A 303 7.13 30.87 16.70
N GLN A 304 5.92 30.89 17.28
CA GLN A 304 5.25 32.14 17.66
C GLN A 304 6.00 32.89 18.79
N LYS A 305 6.48 32.18 19.81
CA LYS A 305 7.29 32.79 20.87
C LYS A 305 8.60 33.36 20.33
N ALA A 306 9.26 32.65 19.42
CA ALA A 306 10.49 33.12 18.77
C ALA A 306 10.23 34.39 17.92
N GLN A 307 9.11 34.43 17.19
CA GLN A 307 8.68 35.63 16.45
C GLN A 307 8.44 36.83 17.37
N GLN A 308 7.77 36.62 18.50
CA GLN A 308 7.51 37.68 19.49
C GLN A 308 8.82 38.21 20.08
N LYS A 309 9.74 37.32 20.47
CA LYS A 309 11.05 37.71 21.00
C LYS A 309 11.87 38.53 20.01
N GLN A 310 11.90 38.14 18.73
CA GLN A 310 12.56 38.92 17.68
C GLN A 310 11.92 40.30 17.45
N GLU A 311 10.58 40.39 17.52
CA GLU A 311 9.90 41.68 17.41
C GLU A 311 10.24 42.60 18.59
N GLU A 312 10.30 42.05 19.81
CA GLU A 312 10.72 42.80 21.01
C GLU A 312 12.17 43.27 20.92
N GLU A 313 13.10 42.40 20.51
CA GLU A 313 14.50 42.76 20.29
C GLU A 313 14.65 43.85 19.22
N ARG A 314 13.88 43.78 18.13
CA ARG A 314 13.83 44.87 17.13
C ARG A 314 13.33 46.17 17.73
N ARG A 315 12.26 46.14 18.54
CA ARG A 315 11.72 47.34 19.19
C ARG A 315 12.78 47.94 20.13
N GLN A 316 13.50 47.11 20.87
CA GLN A 316 14.60 47.57 21.72
C GLN A 316 15.75 48.17 20.91
N GLN A 317 16.13 47.57 19.77
CA GLN A 317 17.15 48.12 18.88
C GLN A 317 16.72 49.46 18.26
N GLN A 318 15.46 49.62 17.86
CA GLN A 318 14.92 50.89 17.36
C GLN A 318 14.97 51.98 18.44
N ILE A 319 14.60 51.64 19.68
CA ILE A 319 14.69 52.57 20.82
C ILE A 319 16.15 52.97 21.07
N GLN A 320 17.10 52.02 21.05
CA GLN A 320 18.52 52.31 21.24
C GLN A 320 19.12 53.17 20.13
N GLN A 321 18.63 53.05 18.89
CA GLN A 321 19.05 53.90 17.76
C GLN A 321 18.45 55.31 17.80
N GLY A 322 17.62 55.63 18.80
CA GLY A 322 16.99 56.95 18.92
C GLY A 322 15.98 57.25 17.82
N GLN A 323 15.55 56.25 17.04
CA GLN A 323 14.47 56.43 16.10
C GLN A 323 13.16 56.57 16.90
N PRO A 324 12.45 57.71 16.80
CA PRO A 324 11.16 57.85 17.45
C PRO A 324 10.25 56.73 16.94
N PRO A 325 9.48 56.05 17.81
CA PRO A 325 8.61 54.96 17.40
C PRO A 325 7.75 55.50 16.27
N ALA A 326 7.76 54.81 15.12
CA ALA A 326 6.90 55.15 14.01
C ALA A 326 5.49 55.26 14.58
N GLN A 327 5.00 56.49 14.78
CA GLN A 327 3.66 56.71 15.25
C GLN A 327 2.81 55.96 14.24
N LYS A 328 2.12 54.90 14.67
CA LYS A 328 1.05 54.27 13.89
C LYS A 328 0.14 55.43 13.56
N GLY A 329 0.31 55.99 12.35
CA GLY A 329 -0.40 57.18 11.93
C GLY A 329 -1.85 56.87 12.20
N ALA A 330 -2.48 57.67 13.06
CA ALA A 330 -3.89 57.52 13.36
C ALA A 330 -4.59 57.32 12.01
N PRO A 331 -5.41 56.27 11.84
CA PRO A 331 -6.05 55.99 10.55
C PRO A 331 -6.66 57.30 10.09
N GLY A 332 -6.07 57.89 9.04
CA GLY A 332 -6.44 59.21 8.60
C GLY A 332 -7.95 59.21 8.37
N PRO A 333 -8.67 60.27 8.75
CA PRO A 333 -10.11 60.33 8.57
C PRO A 333 -10.43 59.92 7.14
N ALA A 334 -11.26 58.89 7.00
CA ALA A 334 -11.59 58.26 5.74
C ALA A 334 -11.86 59.36 4.70
N ALA A 335 -10.91 59.56 3.80
CA ALA A 335 -11.02 60.57 2.76
C ALA A 335 -12.28 60.23 1.96
N ALA A 336 -13.27 61.11 2.09
CA ALA A 336 -14.54 60.99 1.41
C ALA A 336 -14.30 60.79 -0.09
N LYS A 337 -15.03 59.83 -0.67
CA LYS A 337 -15.15 59.57 -2.11
C LYS A 337 -15.34 60.89 -2.88
N GLY A 338 -14.25 61.44 -3.40
CA GLY A 338 -14.26 62.50 -4.41
C GLY A 338 -13.49 62.00 -5.61
N ASN A 339 -14.21 61.70 -6.70
CA ASN A 339 -13.61 61.41 -8.00
C ASN A 339 -12.83 62.63 -8.52
N PRO A 340 -11.55 62.50 -8.91
CA PRO A 340 -10.95 63.44 -9.83
C PRO A 340 -10.89 62.82 -11.25
N PRO A 341 -11.45 63.49 -12.27
CA PRO A 341 -11.12 63.18 -13.66
C PRO A 341 -9.80 63.91 -13.98
N GLY A 342 -8.72 63.16 -14.17
CA GLY A 342 -7.43 63.78 -14.47
C GLY A 342 -6.32 62.76 -14.65
N ARG A 343 -6.21 62.20 -15.86
CA ARG A 343 -5.03 61.45 -16.33
C ARG A 343 -3.80 62.35 -16.33
N GLY A 344 -3.09 62.38 -15.21
CA GLY A 344 -1.73 62.89 -15.11
C GLY A 344 -0.79 61.73 -14.85
N ASN A 345 0.05 61.39 -15.82
CA ASN A 345 1.04 60.33 -15.79
C ASN A 345 2.18 60.68 -14.81
N ARG A 346 1.88 60.76 -13.50
CA ARG A 346 2.90 60.80 -12.45
C ARG A 346 3.39 59.38 -12.24
N GLN A 347 4.53 59.07 -12.84
CA GLN A 347 5.36 57.96 -12.39
C GLN A 347 5.57 58.16 -10.89
N ALA A 348 4.87 57.36 -10.09
CA ALA A 348 5.14 57.24 -8.67
C ALA A 348 6.60 56.84 -8.58
N GLN A 349 7.43 57.77 -8.13
CA GLN A 349 8.82 57.53 -7.79
C GLN A 349 8.78 56.38 -6.79
N VAL A 350 9.07 55.16 -7.26
CA VAL A 350 9.22 53.98 -6.42
C VAL A 350 10.39 54.33 -5.54
N ASN A 351 10.06 54.83 -4.35
CA ASN A 351 11.03 55.17 -3.34
C ASN A 351 11.64 53.83 -2.94
N ASN A 352 12.75 53.48 -3.60
CA ASN A 352 13.64 52.39 -3.24
C ASN A 352 14.27 52.78 -1.91
N GLY A 353 13.45 52.83 -0.85
CA GLY A 353 13.95 52.86 0.51
C GLY A 353 14.96 51.72 0.66
N PRO A 354 16.04 51.93 1.43
CA PRO A 354 17.14 50.98 1.54
C PRO A 354 16.55 49.59 1.70
N GLY A 355 16.80 48.74 0.69
CA GLY A 355 16.06 47.51 0.45
C GLY A 355 15.88 46.79 1.77
N GLY A 356 14.64 46.73 2.25
CA GLY A 356 14.33 46.20 3.56
C GLY A 356 14.94 44.82 3.63
N GLN A 357 16.06 44.69 4.35
CA GLN A 357 16.71 43.42 4.56
C GLN A 357 15.65 42.54 5.19
N GLN A 358 15.15 41.60 4.39
CA GLN A 358 14.18 40.62 4.81
C GLN A 358 14.92 39.82 5.88
N GLN A 359 14.65 40.11 7.16
CA GLN A 359 15.31 39.36 8.22
C GLN A 359 15.01 37.89 7.99
N PRO A 360 16.02 37.03 8.24
CA PRO A 360 15.80 35.60 8.19
C PRO A 360 14.64 35.24 9.15
N PRO A 361 13.79 34.28 8.76
CA PRO A 361 12.75 33.78 9.64
C PRO A 361 13.37 33.30 10.96
N PRO A 362 12.68 33.46 12.11
CA PRO A 362 13.19 32.99 13.38
C PRO A 362 13.54 31.52 13.32
N GLU A 363 14.79 31.20 13.62
CA GLU A 363 15.29 29.84 13.71
C GLU A 363 14.96 29.34 15.13
N VAL A 364 14.12 28.32 15.23
CA VAL A 364 13.81 27.68 16.51
C VAL A 364 14.98 26.77 16.86
N ASP A 365 15.70 27.09 17.94
CA ASP A 365 16.79 26.25 18.42
C ASP A 365 16.22 25.03 19.17
N LEU A 366 16.05 23.93 18.44
CA LEU A 366 15.65 22.64 19.01
C LEU A 366 16.64 22.13 20.07
N GLY A 367 17.86 22.65 20.10
CA GLY A 367 18.87 22.37 21.12
C GLY A 367 18.48 22.85 22.51
N GLU A 368 17.58 23.83 22.65
CA GLU A 368 17.05 24.27 23.95
C GLU A 368 16.07 23.25 24.56
N HIS A 369 15.57 22.30 23.76
CA HIS A 369 14.55 21.33 24.17
C HIS A 369 14.96 19.86 23.87
N PRO A 370 16.13 19.40 24.34
CA PRO A 370 16.65 18.07 24.00
C PRO A 370 15.74 16.95 24.51
N ALA A 371 15.05 17.15 25.64
CA ALA A 371 14.11 16.20 26.20
C ALA A 371 12.94 15.90 25.24
N VAL A 372 12.44 16.91 24.52
CA VAL A 372 11.34 16.75 23.56
C VAL A 372 11.81 15.95 22.35
N VAL A 373 13.00 16.28 21.81
CA VAL A 373 13.62 15.57 20.69
C VAL A 373 13.85 14.10 21.04
N TYR A 374 14.42 13.81 22.21
CA TYR A 374 14.66 12.43 22.67
C TYR A 374 13.36 11.67 22.91
N ALA A 375 12.36 12.29 23.54
CA ALA A 375 11.06 11.66 23.75
C ALA A 375 10.40 11.27 22.42
N MET A 376 10.48 12.13 21.40
CA MET A 376 9.95 11.83 20.07
C MET A 376 10.74 10.75 19.35
N ALA A 377 12.08 10.80 19.39
CA ALA A 377 12.93 9.79 18.77
C ALA A 377 12.68 8.40 19.38
N ILE A 378 12.65 8.30 20.71
CA ILE A 378 12.39 7.05 21.43
C ILE A 378 10.96 6.57 21.19
N GLY A 379 9.96 7.47 21.31
CA GLY A 379 8.55 7.13 21.08
C GLY A 379 8.31 6.58 19.66
N ARG A 380 8.86 7.25 18.65
CA ARG A 380 8.82 6.79 17.25
C ARG A 380 9.49 5.42 17.10
N LEU A 381 10.68 5.24 17.66
CA LEU A 381 11.41 3.98 17.58
C LEU A 381 10.62 2.82 18.21
N LEU A 382 10.03 3.02 19.39
CA LEU A 382 9.20 2.02 20.06
C LEU A 382 7.98 1.63 19.22
N ILE A 383 7.26 2.62 18.66
CA ILE A 383 6.12 2.37 17.77
C ILE A 383 6.54 1.51 16.56
N VAL A 384 7.65 1.87 15.92
CA VAL A 384 8.17 1.15 14.75
C VAL A 384 8.59 -0.28 15.10
N LEU A 385 9.29 -0.47 16.22
CA LEU A 385 9.73 -1.79 16.66
C LEU A 385 8.55 -2.70 17.02
N ILE A 386 7.56 -2.19 17.75
CA ILE A 386 6.34 -2.94 18.08
C ILE A 386 5.62 -3.35 16.80
N TYR A 387 5.40 -2.41 15.88
CA TYR A 387 4.77 -2.69 14.59
C TYR A 387 5.55 -3.74 13.79
N ALA A 388 6.88 -3.62 13.76
CA ALA A 388 7.75 -4.51 13.01
C ALA A 388 7.70 -5.94 13.54
N VAL A 389 7.76 -6.12 14.88
CA VAL A 389 7.67 -7.44 15.52
C VAL A 389 6.32 -8.09 15.25
N VAL A 390 5.21 -7.39 15.50
CA VAL A 390 3.86 -7.92 15.26
C VAL A 390 3.68 -8.32 13.79
N SER A 391 4.13 -7.47 12.87
CA SER A 391 4.00 -7.71 11.44
C SER A 391 4.89 -8.86 10.95
N ALA A 392 6.13 -8.94 11.43
CA ALA A 392 7.04 -10.03 11.10
C ALA A 392 6.47 -11.37 11.57
N LEU A 393 5.96 -11.46 12.81
CA LEU A 393 5.32 -12.66 13.33
C LEU A 393 4.10 -13.08 12.49
N CYS A 394 3.22 -12.13 12.15
CA CYS A 394 2.07 -12.43 11.31
C CYS A 394 2.47 -12.97 9.93
N PHE A 395 3.46 -12.34 9.27
CA PHE A 395 3.92 -12.78 7.95
C PHE A 395 4.62 -14.14 7.99
N GLN A 396 5.35 -14.45 9.07
CA GLN A 396 5.95 -15.77 9.26
C GLN A 396 4.89 -16.86 9.45
N LEU A 397 3.86 -16.59 10.25
CA LEU A 397 2.72 -17.51 10.41
C LEU A 397 1.97 -17.72 9.10
N GLY A 398 1.72 -16.64 8.34
CA GLY A 398 1.12 -16.73 7.00
C GLY A 398 1.96 -17.54 6.04
N ARG A 399 3.29 -17.37 6.06
CA ARG A 399 4.22 -18.15 5.23
C ARG A 399 4.20 -19.64 5.60
N LYS A 400 4.12 -19.97 6.89
CA LYS A 400 3.97 -21.36 7.36
C LYS A 400 2.64 -21.96 6.91
N ALA A 401 1.54 -21.21 7.02
CA ALA A 401 0.21 -21.62 6.53
C ALA A 401 0.22 -21.95 5.04
N VAL A 402 0.77 -21.05 4.23
CA VAL A 402 0.88 -21.22 2.77
C VAL A 402 1.75 -22.43 2.40
N ARG A 403 2.85 -22.67 3.12
CA ARG A 403 3.71 -23.85 2.88
C ARG A 403 2.98 -25.16 3.18
N ARG A 404 2.16 -25.22 4.24
CA ARG A 404 1.33 -26.39 4.55
C ARG A 404 0.32 -26.68 3.45
N GLU A 405 -0.31 -25.64 2.92
CA GLU A 405 -1.23 -25.76 1.77
C GLU A 405 -0.51 -26.26 0.52
N ILE A 406 0.70 -25.76 0.22
CA ILE A 406 1.50 -26.25 -0.91
C ILE A 406 1.83 -27.73 -0.76
N ALA A 407 2.29 -28.16 0.43
CA ALA A 407 2.59 -29.56 0.73
C ALA A 407 1.34 -30.45 0.58
N GLY A 408 0.17 -29.98 1.04
CA GLY A 408 -1.09 -30.70 0.88
C GLY A 408 -1.56 -30.83 -0.58
N LEU A 409 -1.14 -29.93 -1.47
CA LEU A 409 -1.50 -29.98 -2.89
C LEU A 409 -0.59 -30.89 -3.72
N VAL A 410 0.72 -30.90 -3.43
CA VAL A 410 1.74 -31.53 -4.29
C VAL A 410 2.32 -32.82 -3.68
N GLY A 411 1.92 -33.15 -2.44
CA GLY A 411 2.62 -34.11 -1.59
C GLY A 411 3.81 -33.44 -0.89
N ASP A 412 4.29 -34.04 0.21
CA ASP A 412 5.53 -33.57 0.82
C ASP A 412 6.68 -33.77 -0.18
N PRO A 413 7.43 -32.72 -0.56
CA PRO A 413 8.60 -32.90 -1.41
C PRO A 413 9.64 -33.85 -0.81
N HIS A 414 9.62 -34.07 0.52
CA HIS A 414 10.48 -35.06 1.18
C HIS A 414 9.97 -36.50 1.09
N ASP A 415 8.67 -36.72 0.86
CA ASP A 415 8.09 -38.05 0.65
C ASP A 415 8.21 -38.50 -0.82
N ARG A 416 8.69 -37.62 -1.71
CA ARG A 416 9.28 -38.06 -2.97
C ARG A 416 10.63 -38.67 -2.63
N GLU A 417 10.63 -39.91 -2.16
CA GLU A 417 11.76 -40.78 -2.45
C GLU A 417 12.04 -40.60 -3.94
N PRO A 418 13.27 -40.21 -4.35
CA PRO A 418 13.60 -40.29 -5.76
C PRO A 418 13.25 -41.71 -6.13
N VAL A 419 12.33 -41.89 -7.09
CA VAL A 419 12.09 -43.19 -7.70
C VAL A 419 13.47 -43.63 -8.13
N ARG A 420 14.08 -44.48 -7.31
CA ARG A 420 15.37 -45.06 -7.58
C ARG A 420 15.01 -45.90 -8.77
N ASP A 421 15.48 -45.50 -9.95
CA ASP A 421 15.39 -46.33 -11.13
C ASP A 421 16.16 -47.61 -10.79
N GLU A 422 15.49 -48.60 -10.19
CA GLU A 422 16.03 -49.94 -9.90
C GLU A 422 16.16 -50.78 -11.18
N HIS A 423 16.44 -50.10 -12.29
CA HIS A 423 16.77 -50.68 -13.59
C HIS A 423 18.13 -50.18 -14.03
N TYR A 424 19.17 -50.49 -13.26
CA TYR A 424 20.56 -50.55 -13.74
C TYR A 424 21.34 -51.64 -13.00
#